data_AF-A0A7J4JFX3-F1
#
_entry.id   AF-A0A7J4JFX3-F1
#
_cell.length_a   1.000
_cell.length_b   1.000
_cell.length_c   1.000
_cell.angle_alpha   90.00
_cell.angle_beta   90.00
_cell.angle_gamma   90.00
#
_symmetry.space_group_name_H-M   'P 1'
#
loop_
_entity.id
_entity.type
_entity.pdbx_description
1 polymer ?
#
loop_
_entity_poly.entity_id
_entity_poly.type
_entity_poly.pdbx_seq_one_letter_code
_entity_poly.pdbx_strand_id
1 'polypeptide(L)'
;MAKIKKNDLVLLMHSGRNVLVRAEAKSFENDWGILDLKKLIGKSYDSVIETSANKKIILAKPQFHDLLSRCRRGPAVILPKDFGAIASATGIGCNSEAVDIGTGSGWLASQLANICGKVTTYEIREDFYKLAKKNFEFLGLKNISAKHVDASEGVAETNMDLFTCDVQAPENLIFIAEKALRVGGYFVAYCPQITQIMQASEELKKSKLKLEKVIETIPREWKVDGQIARPEHQMLGHTAFILIARKA
;
A
#
# COMPACT_ATOMS: atom_id res chain seq x y z
N MET A 1 7.65 9.74 27.65
CA MET A 1 6.99 9.24 26.42
C MET A 1 5.98 10.27 25.92
N ALA A 2 5.71 10.30 24.61
CA ALA A 2 4.73 11.23 24.03
C ALA A 2 3.32 10.94 24.60
N LYS A 3 2.65 11.98 25.08
CA LYS A 3 1.26 11.88 25.55
C LYS A 3 0.29 12.01 24.37
N ILE A 4 -0.79 11.24 24.42
CA ILE A 4 -1.89 11.27 23.46
C ILE A 4 -2.61 12.62 23.57
N LYS A 5 -2.75 13.33 22.45
CA LYS A 5 -3.47 14.59 22.33
C LYS A 5 -4.85 14.35 21.72
N LYS A 6 -5.72 15.36 21.83
CA LYS A 6 -7.02 15.36 21.14
C LYS A 6 -6.81 15.19 19.63
N ASN A 7 -7.62 14.35 19.01
CA ASN A 7 -7.60 13.95 17.59
C ASN A 7 -6.43 13.08 17.14
N ASP A 8 -5.50 12.72 18.05
CA ASP A 8 -4.46 11.74 17.71
C ASP A 8 -5.10 10.39 17.38
N LEU A 9 -4.51 9.68 16.41
CA LEU A 9 -4.85 8.29 16.13
C LEU A 9 -4.17 7.38 17.16
N VAL A 10 -4.93 6.42 17.67
CA VAL A 10 -4.50 5.48 18.71
C VAL A 10 -4.87 4.07 18.28
N LEU A 11 -3.91 3.16 18.33
CA LEU A 11 -4.12 1.74 18.09
C LEU A 11 -4.51 1.08 19.42
N LEU A 12 -5.72 0.54 19.47
CA LEU A 12 -6.23 -0.25 20.59
C LEU A 12 -5.88 -1.73 20.34
N MET A 13 -5.09 -2.33 21.22
CA MET A 13 -4.66 -3.72 21.06
C MET A 13 -5.28 -4.61 22.15
N HIS A 14 -5.94 -5.68 21.73
CA HIS A 14 -6.54 -6.67 22.63
C HIS A 14 -6.61 -8.06 21.97
N SER A 15 -6.07 -9.08 22.64
CA SER A 15 -6.17 -10.49 22.21
C SER A 15 -5.83 -10.74 20.74
N GLY A 16 -4.72 -10.15 20.26
CA GLY A 16 -4.25 -10.28 18.88
C GLY A 16 -5.03 -9.47 17.85
N ARG A 17 -6.10 -8.76 18.26
CA ARG A 17 -6.87 -7.85 17.39
C ARG A 17 -6.50 -6.40 17.69
N ASN A 18 -6.37 -5.63 16.62
CA ASN A 18 -6.03 -4.22 16.67
C ASN A 18 -7.17 -3.38 16.07
N VAL A 19 -7.51 -2.28 16.71
CA VAL A 19 -8.53 -1.33 16.22
C VAL A 19 -7.98 0.09 16.30
N LEU A 20 -8.02 0.82 15.17
CA LEU A 20 -7.60 2.21 15.15
C LEU A 20 -8.76 3.16 15.51
N VAL A 21 -8.55 4.06 16.46
CA VAL A 21 -9.53 5.09 16.87
C VAL A 21 -8.90 6.48 16.91
N ARG A 22 -9.73 7.53 17.00
CA ARG A 22 -9.27 8.89 17.32
C ARG A 22 -9.51 9.18 18.79
N ALA A 23 -8.57 9.85 19.45
CA ALA A 23 -8.76 10.36 20.80
C ALA A 23 -9.70 11.57 20.80
N GLU A 24 -10.99 11.34 21.03
CA GLU A 24 -12.03 12.37 20.95
C GLU A 24 -13.13 12.16 22.01
N ALA A 25 -14.00 13.15 22.21
CA ALA A 25 -15.10 13.06 23.17
C ALA A 25 -16.27 12.24 22.58
N LYS A 26 -16.05 10.93 22.44
CA LYS A 26 -17.00 9.97 21.85
C LYS A 26 -16.84 8.60 22.52
N SER A 27 -17.93 7.84 22.60
CA SER A 27 -17.89 6.43 22.99
C SER A 27 -17.60 5.55 21.77
N PHE A 28 -16.70 4.58 21.94
CA PHE A 28 -16.45 3.51 21.00
C PHE A 28 -17.01 2.21 21.56
N GLU A 29 -17.85 1.53 20.78
CA GLU A 29 -18.48 0.29 21.17
C GLU A 29 -18.10 -0.81 20.18
N ASN A 30 -17.66 -1.95 20.73
CA ASN A 30 -17.41 -3.17 19.98
C ASN A 30 -17.63 -4.39 20.87
N ASP A 31 -17.25 -5.57 20.38
CA ASP A 31 -17.32 -6.83 21.10
C ASP A 31 -16.42 -6.89 22.37
N TRP A 32 -15.58 -5.90 22.61
CA TRP A 32 -14.79 -5.76 23.84
C TRP A 32 -15.51 -4.94 24.92
N GLY A 33 -16.69 -4.38 24.61
CA GLY A 33 -17.45 -3.47 25.45
C GLY A 33 -17.36 -2.01 25.00
N ILE A 34 -17.74 -1.10 25.89
CA ILE A 34 -17.78 0.34 25.63
C ILE A 34 -16.50 0.99 26.17
N LEU A 35 -15.92 1.88 25.37
CA LEU A 35 -14.73 2.66 25.69
C LEU A 35 -14.98 4.16 25.49
N ASP A 36 -14.79 4.96 26.55
CA ASP A 36 -14.79 6.42 26.44
C ASP A 36 -13.45 6.90 25.86
N LEU A 37 -13.46 7.32 24.59
CA LEU A 37 -12.25 7.75 23.87
C LEU A 37 -11.65 9.05 24.44
N LYS A 38 -12.40 9.82 25.24
CA LYS A 38 -11.87 11.00 25.93
C LYS A 38 -10.79 10.62 26.95
N LYS A 39 -10.90 9.43 27.55
CA LYS A 39 -9.94 8.90 28.54
C LYS A 39 -8.57 8.59 27.94
N LEU A 40 -8.46 8.54 26.61
CA LEU A 40 -7.17 8.39 25.92
C LEU A 40 -6.33 9.66 26.05
N ILE A 41 -6.95 10.84 26.07
CA ILE A 41 -6.25 12.12 26.08
C ILE A 41 -5.43 12.26 27.37
N GLY A 42 -4.14 12.57 27.22
CA GLY A 42 -3.19 12.74 28.32
C GLY A 42 -2.50 11.44 28.78
N LYS A 43 -2.95 10.26 28.32
CA LYS A 43 -2.27 8.98 28.56
C LYS A 43 -1.03 8.85 27.67
N SER A 44 -0.10 7.98 28.04
CA SER A 44 1.04 7.60 27.20
C SER A 44 0.66 6.45 26.27
N TYR A 45 1.32 6.40 25.10
CA TYR A 45 1.36 5.18 24.31
C TYR A 45 2.21 4.14 25.06
N ASP A 46 1.60 3.04 25.46
CA ASP A 46 1.99 1.97 26.42
C ASP A 46 1.01 1.80 27.59
N SER A 47 0.12 2.78 27.81
CA SER A 47 -0.88 2.72 28.86
C SER A 47 -1.89 1.59 28.62
N VAL A 48 -2.38 1.02 29.73
CA VAL A 48 -3.50 0.06 29.73
C VAL A 48 -4.76 0.77 30.22
N ILE A 49 -5.87 0.56 29.53
CA ILE A 49 -7.20 1.01 29.95
C ILE A 49 -8.19 -0.14 29.94
N GLU A 50 -9.28 0.01 30.69
CA GLU A 50 -10.32 -1.01 30.80
C GLU A 50 -11.60 -0.54 30.11
N THR A 51 -12.24 -1.45 29.37
CA THR A 51 -13.58 -1.25 28.81
C THR A 51 -14.66 -1.49 29.87
N SER A 52 -15.92 -1.16 29.55
CA SER A 52 -17.07 -1.48 30.41
C SER A 52 -17.26 -2.98 30.70
N ALA A 53 -16.64 -3.86 29.91
CA ALA A 53 -16.66 -5.32 30.11
C ALA A 53 -15.37 -5.84 30.78
N ASN A 54 -14.63 -4.97 31.47
CA ASN A 54 -13.37 -5.27 32.17
C ASN A 54 -12.29 -5.89 31.26
N LYS A 55 -12.29 -5.57 29.96
CA LYS A 55 -11.24 -5.99 29.03
C LYS A 55 -10.08 -5.00 29.08
N LYS A 56 -8.86 -5.50 29.26
CA LYS A 56 -7.63 -4.70 29.24
C LYS A 56 -7.21 -4.41 27.80
N ILE A 57 -7.09 -3.13 27.48
CA ILE A 57 -6.71 -2.60 26.17
C ILE A 57 -5.38 -1.89 26.29
N ILE A 58 -4.40 -2.28 25.48
CA ILE A 58 -3.11 -1.60 25.39
C ILE A 58 -3.22 -0.49 24.34
N LEU A 59 -2.73 0.71 24.69
CA LEU A 59 -2.68 1.86 23.79
C LEU A 59 -1.33 1.91 23.08
N ALA A 60 -1.33 1.84 21.75
CA ALA A 60 -0.12 1.94 20.95
C ALA A 60 -0.20 3.07 19.93
N LYS A 61 0.97 3.57 19.52
CA LYS A 61 1.07 4.50 18.41
C LYS A 61 0.93 3.70 17.11
N PRO A 62 0.01 4.08 16.20
CA PRO A 62 -0.18 3.34 14.96
C PRO A 62 1.06 3.43 14.06
N GLN A 63 1.34 2.33 13.38
CA GLN A 63 2.35 2.22 12.34
C GLN A 63 1.74 2.53 10.97
N PHE A 64 2.59 2.64 9.95
CA PHE A 64 2.17 2.98 8.59
C PHE A 64 1.04 2.07 8.07
N HIS A 65 1.13 0.75 8.25
CA HIS A 65 0.10 -0.18 7.78
C HIS A 65 -1.22 -0.07 8.58
N ASP A 66 -1.17 0.30 9.85
CA ASP A 66 -2.38 0.60 10.64
C ASP A 66 -3.09 1.82 10.05
N LEU A 67 -2.33 2.85 9.65
CA LEU A 67 -2.87 4.05 9.01
C LEU A 67 -3.39 3.73 7.60
N LEU A 68 -2.61 3.00 6.79
CA LEU A 68 -2.99 2.61 5.43
C LEU A 68 -4.32 1.84 5.42
N SER A 69 -4.55 0.96 6.41
CA SER A 69 -5.82 0.24 6.57
C SER A 69 -7.06 1.15 6.72
N ARG A 70 -6.87 2.42 7.11
CA ARG A 70 -7.91 3.44 7.28
C ARG A 70 -8.02 4.39 6.09
N CYS A 71 -7.11 4.31 5.12
CA CYS A 71 -7.24 5.05 3.87
C CYS A 71 -8.50 4.62 3.13
N ARG A 72 -9.18 5.60 2.54
CA ARG A 72 -10.37 5.33 1.74
C ARG A 72 -9.95 4.56 0.49
N ARG A 73 -10.68 3.51 0.14
CA ARG A 73 -10.49 2.76 -1.11
C ARG A 73 -11.44 3.30 -2.19
N GLY A 74 -10.97 3.29 -3.43
CA GLY A 74 -11.76 3.60 -4.61
C GLY A 74 -11.81 2.34 -5.48
N PRO A 75 -10.92 2.21 -6.49
CA PRO A 75 -10.76 0.97 -7.24
C PRO A 75 -10.08 -0.12 -6.39
N ALA A 76 -9.83 -1.28 -7.02
CA ALA A 76 -8.98 -2.33 -6.47
C ALA A 76 -7.60 -1.76 -6.08
N VAL A 77 -6.95 -2.38 -5.08
CA VAL A 77 -5.69 -1.91 -4.51
C VAL A 77 -4.66 -3.02 -4.44
N ILE A 78 -3.39 -2.68 -4.62
CA ILE A 78 -2.27 -3.59 -4.38
C ILE A 78 -2.09 -3.77 -2.87
N LEU A 79 -2.32 -4.99 -2.40
CA LEU A 79 -2.25 -5.34 -0.99
C LEU A 79 -0.79 -5.43 -0.50
N PRO A 80 -0.54 -5.27 0.82
CA PRO A 80 0.81 -5.36 1.38
C PRO A 80 1.57 -6.65 1.03
N LYS A 81 0.86 -7.78 0.86
CA LYS A 81 1.46 -9.05 0.42
C LYS A 81 2.16 -8.93 -0.94
N ASP A 82 1.53 -8.22 -1.87
CA ASP A 82 1.98 -8.09 -3.26
C ASP A 82 3.06 -7.00 -3.33
N PHE A 83 2.85 -5.90 -2.61
CA PHE A 83 3.86 -4.87 -2.45
C PHE A 83 5.15 -5.43 -1.84
N GLY A 84 5.07 -6.33 -0.84
CA GLY A 84 6.24 -6.98 -0.26
C GLY A 84 7.06 -7.77 -1.29
N ALA A 85 6.39 -8.46 -2.22
CA ALA A 85 7.06 -9.16 -3.31
C ALA A 85 7.69 -8.19 -4.33
N ILE A 86 6.98 -7.10 -4.68
CA ILE A 86 7.52 -6.04 -5.56
C ILE A 86 8.77 -5.40 -4.94
N ALA A 87 8.68 -4.97 -3.68
CA ALA A 87 9.79 -4.33 -2.98
C ALA A 87 11.00 -5.25 -2.86
N SER A 88 10.77 -6.52 -2.49
CA SER A 88 11.82 -7.53 -2.39
C SER A 88 12.49 -7.83 -3.74
N ALA A 89 11.71 -7.96 -4.81
CA ALA A 89 12.25 -8.32 -6.13
C ALA A 89 13.01 -7.16 -6.81
N THR A 90 12.65 -5.92 -6.51
CA THR A 90 13.24 -4.72 -7.13
C THR A 90 14.36 -4.09 -6.29
N GLY A 91 14.43 -4.42 -5.00
CA GLY A 91 15.45 -3.90 -4.08
C GLY A 91 15.30 -2.40 -3.78
N ILE A 92 14.11 -1.82 -4.02
CA ILE A 92 13.85 -0.41 -3.72
C ILE A 92 14.00 -0.10 -2.24
N GLY A 93 14.46 1.12 -1.94
CA GLY A 93 14.66 1.60 -0.58
C GLY A 93 14.79 3.12 -0.53
N CYS A 94 15.31 3.64 0.58
CA CYS A 94 15.26 5.09 0.90
C CYS A 94 15.93 6.02 -0.11
N ASN A 95 16.80 5.50 -0.98
CA ASN A 95 17.46 6.27 -2.04
C ASN A 95 16.81 6.10 -3.42
N SER A 96 15.76 5.27 -3.53
CA SER A 96 15.12 4.97 -4.80
C SER A 96 14.12 6.06 -5.19
N GLU A 97 14.08 6.38 -6.49
CA GLU A 97 13.02 7.18 -7.11
C GLU A 97 12.08 6.28 -7.92
N ALA A 98 10.78 6.36 -7.64
CA ALA A 98 9.76 5.54 -8.30
C ALA A 98 8.73 6.38 -9.04
N VAL A 99 8.31 5.87 -10.20
CA VAL A 99 7.14 6.34 -10.95
C VAL A 99 6.05 5.29 -10.86
N ASP A 100 4.83 5.71 -10.57
CA ASP A 100 3.66 4.84 -10.45
C ASP A 100 2.54 5.32 -11.37
N ILE A 101 2.04 4.46 -12.25
CA ILE A 101 0.97 4.78 -13.20
C ILE A 101 -0.30 4.03 -12.81
N GLY A 102 -1.41 4.78 -12.69
CA GLY A 102 -2.65 4.27 -12.13
C GLY A 102 -2.68 4.48 -10.63
N THR A 103 -2.63 5.74 -10.17
CA THR A 103 -2.62 6.05 -8.73
C THR A 103 -3.80 5.41 -8.00
N GLY A 104 -4.99 5.41 -8.61
CA GLY A 104 -6.22 4.89 -8.01
C GLY A 104 -6.52 5.58 -6.69
N SER A 105 -6.62 4.80 -5.61
CA SER A 105 -6.77 5.37 -4.26
C SER A 105 -5.45 5.67 -3.55
N GLY A 106 -4.32 5.53 -4.23
CA GLY A 106 -2.97 5.85 -3.75
C GLY A 106 -2.34 4.75 -2.89
N TRP A 107 -2.87 3.53 -2.89
CA TRP A 107 -2.35 2.46 -2.01
C TRP A 107 -0.93 2.00 -2.35
N LEU A 108 -0.64 1.73 -3.62
CA LEU A 108 0.73 1.38 -4.03
C LEU A 108 1.66 2.59 -3.87
N ALA A 109 1.28 3.75 -4.40
CA ALA A 109 2.06 4.98 -4.30
C ALA A 109 2.39 5.35 -2.84
N SER A 110 1.46 5.14 -1.89
CA SER A 110 1.70 5.38 -0.46
C SER A 110 2.73 4.41 0.11
N GLN A 111 2.63 3.12 -0.25
CA GLN A 111 3.59 2.10 0.19
C GLN A 111 4.98 2.35 -0.39
N LEU A 112 5.07 2.74 -1.66
CA LEU A 112 6.31 3.20 -2.27
C LEU A 112 6.86 4.42 -1.51
N ALA A 113 6.04 5.43 -1.24
CA ALA A 113 6.47 6.64 -0.54
C ALA A 113 6.93 6.38 0.91
N ASN A 114 6.46 5.30 1.53
CA ASN A 114 6.91 4.89 2.86
C ASN A 114 8.34 4.33 2.87
N ILE A 115 8.85 3.83 1.74
CA ILE A 115 10.19 3.22 1.67
C ILE A 115 11.15 3.90 0.70
N CYS A 116 10.65 4.54 -0.35
CA CYS A 116 11.42 5.24 -1.38
C CYS A 116 11.78 6.66 -0.96
N GLY A 117 12.84 7.20 -1.55
CA GLY A 117 13.22 8.60 -1.34
C GLY A 117 12.22 9.57 -1.96
N LYS A 118 11.70 9.24 -3.14
CA LYS A 118 10.73 10.06 -3.88
C LYS A 118 9.82 9.20 -4.74
N VAL A 119 8.56 9.62 -4.86
CA VAL A 119 7.55 8.97 -5.70
C VAL A 119 6.84 10.01 -6.55
N THR A 120 6.75 9.79 -7.86
CA THR A 120 5.76 10.48 -8.70
C THR A 120 4.68 9.46 -9.08
N THR A 121 3.41 9.84 -8.96
CA THR A 121 2.29 9.00 -9.39
C THR A 121 1.36 9.74 -10.34
N TYR A 122 0.82 9.02 -11.33
CA TYR A 122 -0.02 9.54 -12.39
C TYR A 122 -1.42 8.91 -12.36
N GLU A 123 -2.44 9.74 -12.47
CA GLU A 123 -3.84 9.34 -12.52
C GLU A 123 -4.60 10.17 -13.54
N ILE A 124 -5.33 9.51 -14.43
CA ILE A 124 -6.13 10.17 -15.48
C ILE A 124 -7.51 10.58 -14.96
N ARG A 125 -8.02 9.91 -13.92
CA ARG A 125 -9.33 10.16 -13.34
C ARG A 125 -9.28 11.14 -12.19
N GLU A 126 -9.93 12.28 -12.37
CA GLU A 126 -9.91 13.37 -11.38
C GLU A 126 -10.44 12.95 -9.99
N ASP A 127 -11.46 12.10 -9.93
CA ASP A 127 -12.04 11.61 -8.68
C ASP A 127 -11.05 10.74 -7.89
N PHE A 128 -10.33 9.85 -8.57
CA PHE A 128 -9.27 9.02 -7.99
C PHE A 128 -8.05 9.86 -7.60
N TYR A 129 -7.63 10.81 -8.45
CA TYR A 129 -6.57 11.75 -8.13
C TYR A 129 -6.86 12.54 -6.84
N LYS A 130 -8.06 13.11 -6.71
CA LYS A 130 -8.50 13.82 -5.50
C LYS A 130 -8.55 12.90 -4.28
N LEU A 131 -8.99 11.65 -4.45
CA LEU A 131 -9.04 10.66 -3.38
C LEU A 131 -7.64 10.29 -2.88
N ALA A 132 -6.71 9.99 -3.79
CA ALA A 132 -5.34 9.65 -3.48
C ALA A 132 -4.65 10.78 -2.71
N LYS A 133 -4.80 12.05 -3.15
CA LYS A 133 -4.25 13.20 -2.40
C LYS A 133 -4.75 13.30 -0.96
N LYS A 134 -6.04 13.09 -0.72
CA LYS A 134 -6.60 13.05 0.64
C LYS A 134 -6.00 11.92 1.48
N ASN A 135 -5.72 10.76 0.87
CA ASN A 135 -5.05 9.66 1.55
C ASN A 135 -3.57 10.00 1.84
N PHE A 136 -2.85 10.63 0.92
CA PHE A 136 -1.46 11.06 1.14
C PHE A 136 -1.35 12.09 2.28
N GLU A 137 -2.26 13.07 2.31
CA GLU A 137 -2.37 14.04 3.40
C GLU A 137 -2.66 13.35 4.73
N PHE A 138 -3.60 12.40 4.76
CA PHE A 138 -3.93 11.62 5.95
C PHE A 138 -2.73 10.80 6.46
N LEU A 139 -1.93 10.23 5.55
CA LEU A 139 -0.72 9.48 5.88
C LEU A 139 0.49 10.37 6.19
N GLY A 140 0.39 11.69 5.97
CA GLY A 140 1.48 12.64 6.18
C GLY A 140 2.65 12.45 5.20
N LEU A 141 2.40 11.90 4.02
CA LEU A 141 3.42 11.65 3.00
C LEU A 141 3.82 12.95 2.32
N LYS A 142 5.13 13.26 2.33
CA LYS A 142 5.69 14.51 1.79
C LYS A 142 6.59 14.32 0.58
N ASN A 143 7.06 13.10 0.36
CA ASN A 143 7.96 12.71 -0.72
C ASN A 143 7.21 12.17 -1.95
N ILE A 144 5.91 12.42 -2.05
CA ILE A 144 5.05 11.97 -3.14
C ILE A 144 4.47 13.15 -3.92
N SER A 145 4.54 13.07 -5.24
CA SER A 145 3.92 14.03 -6.17
C SER A 145 2.90 13.32 -7.04
N ALA A 146 1.63 13.71 -6.91
CA ALA A 146 0.55 13.20 -7.75
C ALA A 146 0.30 14.15 -8.94
N LYS A 147 0.15 13.60 -10.14
CA LYS A 147 -0.15 14.33 -11.38
C LYS A 147 -1.47 13.84 -11.98
N HIS A 148 -2.37 14.76 -12.28
CA HIS A 148 -3.63 14.47 -12.97
C HIS A 148 -3.42 14.61 -14.48
N VAL A 149 -2.84 13.59 -15.10
CA VAL A 149 -2.40 13.57 -16.51
C VAL A 149 -2.54 12.15 -17.04
N ASP A 150 -2.87 11.99 -18.32
CA ASP A 150 -2.76 10.70 -19.00
C ASP A 150 -1.29 10.35 -19.24
N ALA A 151 -0.81 9.30 -18.56
CA ALA A 151 0.55 8.83 -18.70
C ALA A 151 0.84 8.19 -20.07
N SER A 152 -0.19 7.88 -20.88
CA SER A 152 -0.02 7.39 -22.25
C SER A 152 0.67 8.42 -23.17
N GLU A 153 0.54 9.70 -22.84
CA GLU A 153 1.22 10.81 -23.52
C GLU A 153 2.70 10.94 -23.12
N GLY A 154 3.10 10.23 -22.06
CA GLY A 154 4.47 10.21 -21.53
C GLY A 154 4.56 10.65 -20.07
N VAL A 155 5.76 10.49 -19.53
CA VAL A 155 6.12 10.95 -18.18
C VAL A 155 7.32 11.89 -18.26
N ALA A 156 7.44 12.81 -17.30
CA ALA A 156 8.55 13.77 -17.28
C ALA A 156 9.81 13.20 -16.62
N GLU A 157 9.62 12.17 -15.80
CA GLU A 157 10.66 11.52 -15.03
C GLU A 157 11.63 10.73 -15.91
N THR A 158 12.92 10.84 -15.61
CA THR A 158 14.01 10.11 -16.26
C THR A 158 14.99 9.61 -15.22
N ASN A 159 15.78 8.59 -15.56
CA ASN A 159 16.75 7.97 -14.64
C ASN A 159 16.11 7.37 -13.36
N MET A 160 14.88 6.88 -13.47
CA MET A 160 14.13 6.29 -12.35
C MET A 160 14.62 4.88 -12.01
N ASP A 161 14.55 4.50 -10.73
CA ASP A 161 14.88 3.15 -10.25
C ASP A 161 13.76 2.15 -10.50
N LEU A 162 12.51 2.60 -10.37
CA LEU A 162 11.32 1.77 -10.48
C LEU A 162 10.22 2.49 -11.25
N PHE A 163 9.56 1.75 -12.14
CA PHE A 163 8.36 2.15 -12.84
C PHE A 163 7.29 1.08 -12.61
N THR A 164 6.22 1.41 -11.91
CA THR A 164 5.07 0.53 -11.67
C THR A 164 3.88 0.95 -12.53
N CYS A 165 3.07 -0.02 -12.97
CA CYS A 165 1.76 0.26 -13.53
C CYS A 165 0.69 -0.72 -13.06
N ASP A 166 -0.46 -0.18 -12.65
CA ASP A 166 -1.69 -0.90 -12.31
C ASP A 166 -2.82 -0.33 -13.20
N VAL A 167 -2.77 -0.71 -14.48
CA VAL A 167 -3.67 -0.21 -15.53
C VAL A 167 -4.14 -1.35 -16.42
N GLN A 168 -5.19 -1.12 -17.21
CA GLN A 168 -5.76 -2.16 -18.07
C GLN A 168 -4.83 -2.63 -19.19
N ALA A 169 -4.03 -1.72 -19.77
CA ALA A 169 -3.17 -1.97 -20.92
C ALA A 169 -1.71 -1.60 -20.59
N PRO A 170 -1.02 -2.37 -19.73
CA PRO A 170 0.37 -2.08 -19.32
C PRO A 170 1.35 -2.08 -20.50
N GLU A 171 1.04 -2.81 -21.58
CA GLU A 171 1.83 -2.86 -22.80
C GLU A 171 2.05 -1.48 -23.43
N ASN A 172 1.06 -0.59 -23.33
CA ASN A 172 1.13 0.77 -23.85
C ASN A 172 2.14 1.65 -23.09
N LEU A 173 2.55 1.24 -21.89
CA LEU A 173 3.49 1.98 -21.04
C LEU A 173 4.93 1.47 -21.16
N ILE A 174 5.19 0.36 -21.85
CA ILE A 174 6.52 -0.28 -21.87
C ILE A 174 7.59 0.65 -22.45
N PHE A 175 7.33 1.31 -23.58
CA PHE A 175 8.31 2.24 -24.16
C PHE A 175 8.43 3.54 -23.36
N ILE A 176 7.39 3.94 -22.63
CA ILE A 176 7.41 5.10 -21.74
C ILE A 176 8.29 4.77 -20.52
N ALA A 177 8.09 3.59 -19.92
CA ALA A 177 8.92 3.06 -18.85
C ALA A 177 10.37 2.87 -19.31
N GLU A 178 10.61 2.36 -20.51
CA GLU A 178 11.96 2.24 -21.07
C GLU A 178 12.68 3.58 -21.10
N LYS A 179 12.02 4.67 -21.51
CA LYS A 179 12.61 6.01 -21.55
C LYS A 179 12.84 6.58 -20.14
N ALA A 180 11.89 6.35 -19.23
CA ALA A 180 11.93 6.88 -17.86
C ALA A 180 12.97 6.19 -16.97
N LEU A 181 13.19 4.89 -17.15
CA LEU A 181 14.06 4.09 -16.29
C LEU A 181 15.55 4.31 -16.59
N ARG A 182 16.38 4.23 -15.55
CA ARG A 182 17.83 4.10 -15.71
C ARG A 182 18.21 2.69 -16.17
N VAL A 183 19.42 2.51 -16.70
CA VAL A 183 19.97 1.16 -16.93
C VAL A 183 20.00 0.39 -15.60
N GLY A 184 19.49 -0.83 -15.62
CA GLY A 184 19.31 -1.68 -14.44
C GLY A 184 18.09 -1.34 -13.57
N GLY A 185 17.29 -0.34 -13.94
CA GLY A 185 16.01 -0.02 -13.29
C GLY A 185 14.91 -1.03 -13.63
N TYR A 186 13.88 -1.09 -12.80
CA TYR A 186 12.82 -2.10 -12.87
C TYR A 186 11.51 -1.55 -13.44
N PHE A 187 10.88 -2.34 -14.30
CA PHE A 187 9.50 -2.18 -14.71
C PHE A 187 8.65 -3.26 -14.07
N VAL A 188 7.52 -2.88 -13.47
CA VAL A 188 6.60 -3.79 -12.80
C VAL A 188 5.17 -3.52 -13.28
N ALA A 189 4.50 -4.54 -13.80
CA ALA A 189 3.09 -4.47 -14.15
C ALA A 189 2.28 -5.39 -13.23
N TYR A 190 1.17 -4.87 -12.69
CA TYR A 190 0.24 -5.59 -11.84
C TYR A 190 -1.04 -5.87 -12.64
N CYS A 191 -1.35 -7.15 -12.90
CA CYS A 191 -2.41 -7.51 -13.84
C CYS A 191 -3.32 -8.62 -13.29
N PRO A 192 -4.64 -8.38 -13.14
CA PRO A 192 -5.57 -9.42 -12.67
C PRO A 192 -5.80 -10.54 -13.69
N GLN A 193 -5.48 -10.35 -14.98
CA GLN A 193 -5.68 -11.35 -16.01
C GLN A 193 -4.36 -11.78 -16.64
N ILE A 194 -4.18 -13.08 -16.84
CA ILE A 194 -2.96 -13.64 -17.45
C ILE A 194 -2.80 -13.19 -18.92
N THR A 195 -3.88 -12.87 -19.61
CA THR A 195 -3.86 -12.34 -20.99
C THR A 195 -3.15 -10.99 -21.07
N GLN A 196 -3.29 -10.13 -20.06
CA GLN A 196 -2.57 -8.85 -19.98
C GLN A 196 -1.06 -9.08 -19.82
N ILE A 197 -0.68 -10.09 -19.03
CA ILE A 197 0.74 -10.49 -18.88
C ILE A 197 1.29 -11.01 -20.21
N MET A 198 0.52 -11.81 -20.94
CA MET A 198 0.91 -12.30 -22.27
C MET A 198 1.14 -11.14 -23.25
N GLN A 199 0.22 -10.18 -23.30
CA GLN A 199 0.35 -8.98 -24.14
C GLN A 199 1.57 -8.14 -23.78
N ALA A 200 1.75 -7.82 -22.49
CA ALA A 200 2.91 -7.10 -22.00
C ALA A 200 4.22 -7.85 -22.30
N SER A 201 4.24 -9.17 -22.16
CA SER A 201 5.43 -9.99 -22.43
C SER A 201 5.83 -9.98 -23.91
N GLU A 202 4.86 -10.00 -24.83
CA GLU A 202 5.15 -9.85 -26.27
C GLU A 202 5.68 -8.46 -26.59
N GLU A 203 5.12 -7.43 -25.97
CA GLU A 203 5.56 -6.05 -26.20
C GLU A 203 6.96 -5.77 -25.63
N LEU A 204 7.31 -6.37 -24.48
CA LEU A 204 8.67 -6.30 -23.91
C LEU A 204 9.75 -6.76 -24.89
N LYS A 205 9.46 -7.73 -25.77
CA LYS A 205 10.42 -8.23 -26.77
C LYS A 205 10.89 -7.14 -27.74
N LYS A 206 10.09 -6.09 -27.93
CA LYS A 206 10.39 -4.94 -28.79
C LYS A 206 11.15 -3.83 -28.06
N SER A 207 11.40 -3.99 -26.76
CA SER A 207 11.97 -2.98 -25.86
C SER A 207 13.34 -3.39 -25.30
N LYS A 208 13.99 -2.44 -24.60
CA LYS A 208 15.20 -2.72 -23.79
C LYS A 208 14.89 -3.33 -22.42
N LEU A 209 13.62 -3.43 -22.05
CA LEU A 209 13.21 -4.10 -20.82
C LEU A 209 13.21 -5.63 -21.05
N LYS A 210 13.91 -6.37 -20.19
CA LYS A 210 14.00 -7.84 -20.25
C LYS A 210 13.15 -8.43 -19.14
N LEU A 211 12.19 -9.27 -19.52
CA LEU A 211 11.35 -10.00 -18.59
C LEU A 211 12.22 -10.89 -17.69
N GLU A 212 12.18 -10.66 -16.37
CA GLU A 212 12.93 -11.46 -15.40
C GLU A 212 12.05 -12.55 -14.79
N LYS A 213 10.81 -12.22 -14.43
CA LYS A 213 9.86 -13.17 -13.84
C LYS A 213 8.42 -12.67 -13.94
N VAL A 214 7.50 -13.62 -13.89
CA VAL A 214 6.08 -13.40 -13.61
C VAL A 214 5.76 -14.23 -12.36
N ILE A 215 5.18 -13.59 -11.35
CA ILE A 215 4.84 -14.25 -10.08
C ILE A 215 3.41 -13.88 -9.67
N GLU A 216 2.82 -14.69 -8.79
CA GLU A 216 1.68 -14.31 -7.96
C GLU A 216 1.99 -14.67 -6.51
N THR A 217 1.37 -13.99 -5.54
CA THR A 217 1.59 -14.29 -4.13
C THR A 217 0.31 -14.80 -3.47
N ILE A 218 0.44 -15.92 -2.75
CA ILE A 218 -0.67 -16.57 -2.05
C ILE A 218 -0.31 -16.68 -0.56
N PRO A 219 -0.87 -15.82 0.31
CA PRO A 219 -0.66 -15.91 1.74
C PRO A 219 -1.57 -17.02 2.29
N ARG A 220 -0.97 -18.08 2.81
CA ARG A 220 -1.70 -19.15 3.49
C ARG A 220 -1.76 -18.86 4.98
N GLU A 221 -2.83 -18.24 5.44
CA GLU A 221 -3.05 -17.96 6.86
C GLU A 221 -3.36 -19.24 7.64
N TRP A 222 -2.91 -19.29 8.89
CA TRP A 222 -3.14 -20.39 9.82
C TRP A 222 -3.88 -19.89 11.05
N LYS A 223 -4.94 -20.62 11.41
CA LYS A 223 -5.54 -20.50 12.73
C LYS A 223 -4.67 -21.26 13.72
N VAL A 224 -4.13 -20.52 14.70
CA VAL A 224 -3.40 -21.08 15.84
C VAL A 224 -4.09 -20.61 17.12
N ASP A 225 -4.77 -21.54 17.80
CA ASP A 225 -5.57 -21.26 19.00
C ASP A 225 -5.62 -22.50 19.92
N GLY A 226 -4.86 -22.47 21.02
CA GLY A 226 -4.72 -23.62 21.93
C GLY A 226 -4.16 -24.85 21.21
N GLN A 227 -4.96 -25.92 21.11
CA GLN A 227 -4.61 -27.15 20.39
C GLN A 227 -5.00 -27.14 18.90
N ILE A 228 -5.63 -26.07 18.42
CA ILE A 228 -6.02 -25.92 17.02
C ILE A 228 -4.84 -25.28 16.29
N ALA A 229 -4.25 -26.01 15.33
CA ALA A 229 -3.26 -25.49 14.39
C ALA A 229 -3.58 -26.03 12.99
N ARG A 230 -4.22 -25.19 12.17
CA ARG A 230 -4.58 -25.56 10.79
C ARG A 230 -4.67 -24.33 9.91
N PRO A 231 -4.55 -24.46 8.58
CA PRO A 231 -4.85 -23.37 7.68
C PRO A 231 -6.28 -22.83 7.84
N GLU A 232 -6.46 -21.55 7.54
CA GLU A 232 -7.78 -20.95 7.47
C GLU A 232 -8.62 -21.57 6.34
N HIS A 233 -9.93 -21.68 6.58
CA HIS A 233 -10.82 -22.33 5.63
C HIS A 233 -11.04 -21.46 4.39
N GLN A 234 -11.28 -20.16 4.60
CA GLN A 234 -11.38 -19.17 3.53
C GLN A 234 -10.02 -18.50 3.34
N MET A 235 -9.66 -18.21 2.10
CA MET A 235 -8.44 -17.49 1.77
C MET A 235 -8.63 -16.61 0.54
N LEU A 236 -7.78 -15.58 0.44
CA LEU A 236 -7.66 -14.78 -0.76
C LEU A 236 -6.87 -15.56 -1.81
N GLY A 237 -7.60 -16.20 -2.74
CA GLY A 237 -7.00 -17.12 -3.71
C GLY A 237 -6.20 -16.46 -4.82
N HIS A 238 -6.59 -15.26 -5.26
CA HIS A 238 -5.89 -14.50 -6.28
C HIS A 238 -6.13 -13.00 -6.09
N THR A 239 -5.13 -12.20 -6.44
CA THR A 239 -5.27 -10.73 -6.54
C THR A 239 -4.87 -10.27 -7.93
N ALA A 240 -3.61 -10.53 -8.31
CA ALA A 240 -3.09 -10.31 -9.64
C ALA A 240 -1.78 -11.09 -9.85
N PHE A 241 -1.39 -11.18 -11.11
CA PHE A 241 -0.03 -11.49 -11.52
C PHE A 241 0.84 -10.23 -11.44
N ILE A 242 2.11 -10.42 -11.12
CA ILE A 242 3.14 -9.40 -11.05
C ILE A 242 4.18 -9.75 -12.10
N LEU A 243 4.20 -9.00 -13.20
CA LEU A 243 5.26 -9.06 -14.19
C LEU A 243 6.40 -8.15 -13.74
N ILE A 244 7.63 -8.66 -13.79
CA ILE A 244 8.83 -7.90 -13.43
C ILE A 244 9.82 -8.00 -14.58
N ALA A 245 10.20 -6.84 -15.11
CA ALA A 245 11.20 -6.70 -16.14
C ALA A 245 12.28 -5.68 -15.72
N ARG A 246 13.44 -5.74 -16.35
CA ARG A 246 14.57 -4.88 -16.02
C ARG A 246 15.19 -4.27 -17.26
N LYS A 247 15.57 -2.99 -17.19
CA LYS A 247 16.20 -2.29 -18.31
C LYS A 247 17.64 -2.75 -18.48
N ALA A 248 17.94 -3.32 -19.64
CA ALA A 248 19.29 -3.66 -20.07
C ALA A 248 20.02 -2.47 -20.71
#